data_AF-A0A3S0CCV7-F1
#
_entry.id   AF-A0A3S0CCV7-F1
#
_cell.length_a   1.000
_cell.length_b   1.000
_cell.length_c   1.000
_cell.angle_alpha   90.00
_cell.angle_beta   90.00
_cell.angle_gamma   90.00
#
_symmetry.space_group_name_H-M   'P 1'
#
loop_
_entity.id
_entity.type
_entity.pdbx_description
1 polymer ?
#
loop_
_entity_poly.entity_id
_entity_poly.type
_entity_poly.pdbx_seq_one_letter_code
_entity_poly.pdbx_strand_id
1 'polypeptide(L)'
;MKRFGNYSVFLLLIMLFGTFAALAPAASASVANSRAAVNVMVSSSHGYQLSSSSVTLTSSALSFPLTLRTNASGKATIPNLPVGEYTLTASASGHTPSQPIIVTLTAGQTLDYTFTLVGDDAAMGIDFLNPNNYSQDATQFQGTVSWSTYGPIPLHSEMQLQFLDAQNGQVGSLIATMYTSNNTNTYSTDVSATAIPSGATRIGIALLNESGNVIATRTSPIWNYGRHSAKAFKFLDTDPNGGGIQAVVTWSGASDEASLAGYKLFYWVKGENLWSYWDSVAKQETGIGTAGKYGYAFDALPAKTIAILIGSVNSSGEEINSYPTVYVIDNRLGDVDLDVDYPGSLPAPAILQDYTYSLVPGTISGQINFSVPANHSQIQGYNLYFADAAGTKLQAIGRIDVPDSHSQQTYDLNANQPIPCGAAKFALYSYGVDGEDTYESEPVLFPIKTLNGATSTAGCVHFVDMEAQGNLLHGLLTWQSATSTAGYSSYQIDFLDSEEHFVDNIGEVPTDAETTFAVPRGLVIPSGAAYIGIRLKDSQGHTSDYLTAFRIEDNQSEEQVRAAVREAYFPGAYPIGLDAITGVLLQPGGAAAYDRMDAELLLSLIDSTLGPR
;
A
#
# COMPACT_ATOMS: atom_id res chain seq x y z
N MET A 1 -45.18 10.74 53.14
CA MET A 1 -46.02 10.78 51.93
C MET A 1 -45.58 12.00 51.12
N LYS A 2 -45.16 11.81 49.86
CA LYS A 2 -44.52 12.77 48.93
C LYS A 2 -42.97 12.75 48.86
N ARG A 3 -42.52 12.38 47.65
CA ARG A 3 -41.40 12.89 46.84
C ARG A 3 -39.97 12.71 47.36
N PHE A 4 -39.29 11.70 46.81
CA PHE A 4 -37.88 11.82 46.40
C PHE A 4 -37.83 11.63 44.89
N GLY A 5 -37.32 12.64 44.19
CA GLY A 5 -37.18 12.68 42.74
C GLY A 5 -35.78 12.26 42.30
N ASN A 6 -35.77 11.40 41.29
CA ASN A 6 -34.83 11.26 40.19
C ASN A 6 -33.45 11.93 40.34
N TYR A 7 -32.47 11.14 40.73
CA TYR A 7 -31.11 11.20 40.19
C TYR A 7 -30.59 9.75 40.07
N SER A 8 -29.86 9.46 38.99
CA SER A 8 -29.15 8.20 38.69
C SER A 8 -29.93 7.09 37.98
N VAL A 9 -30.21 7.29 36.67
CA VAL A 9 -29.94 6.29 35.59
C VAL A 9 -29.78 7.06 34.26
N PHE A 10 -28.73 7.87 34.13
CA PHE A 10 -28.38 8.57 32.87
C PHE A 10 -26.87 8.58 32.63
N LEU A 11 -26.21 7.46 32.93
CA LEU A 11 -24.76 7.33 32.87
C LEU A 11 -24.37 5.86 32.64
N LEU A 12 -24.90 5.26 31.56
CA LEU A 12 -24.38 4.01 30.99
C LEU A 12 -24.89 3.82 29.55
N LEU A 13 -24.68 4.80 28.68
CA LEU A 13 -25.07 4.72 27.26
C LEU A 13 -24.08 5.47 26.34
N ILE A 14 -22.79 5.37 26.67
CA ILE A 14 -21.67 5.77 25.80
C ILE A 14 -20.53 4.76 26.04
N MET A 15 -20.73 3.49 25.68
CA MET A 15 -19.66 2.48 25.60
C MET A 15 -20.14 1.26 24.81
N LEU A 16 -20.43 1.43 23.51
CA LEU A 16 -20.29 0.35 22.52
C LEU A 16 -20.41 0.91 21.08
N PHE A 17 -19.52 1.84 20.72
CA PHE A 17 -19.14 2.03 19.32
C PHE A 17 -17.82 1.28 19.12
N GLY A 18 -17.92 -0.04 18.96
CA GLY A 18 -16.83 -0.90 18.53
C GLY A 18 -16.80 -0.98 17.01
N THR A 19 -16.78 0.17 16.33
CA THR A 19 -16.49 0.23 14.90
C THR A 19 -15.05 -0.22 14.70
N PHE A 20 -14.85 -1.41 14.12
CA PHE A 20 -13.68 -1.69 13.30
C PHE A 20 -13.81 -0.85 12.02
N ALA A 21 -13.66 0.47 12.18
CA ALA A 21 -13.26 1.31 11.08
C ALA A 21 -11.87 0.81 10.68
N ALA A 22 -11.73 0.33 9.44
CA ALA A 22 -10.45 0.53 8.77
C ALA A 22 -10.10 2.01 9.01
N LEU A 23 -8.99 2.25 9.72
CA LEU A 23 -8.42 3.58 9.85
C LEU A 23 -7.93 3.97 8.44
N ALA A 24 -8.85 4.22 7.52
CA ALA A 24 -8.60 5.17 6.46
C ALA A 24 -8.29 6.48 7.21
N PRO A 25 -7.09 7.05 7.07
CA PRO A 25 -6.85 8.37 7.63
C PRO A 25 -7.97 9.27 7.10
N ALA A 26 -8.71 9.92 8.01
CA ALA A 26 -9.69 10.89 7.61
C ALA A 26 -9.03 11.81 6.58
N ALA A 27 -9.57 11.83 5.36
CA ALA A 27 -9.09 12.69 4.30
C ALA A 27 -9.00 14.09 4.90
N SER A 28 -7.78 14.54 5.13
CA SER A 28 -7.54 15.85 5.68
C SER A 28 -7.95 16.81 4.60
N ALA A 29 -9.13 17.42 4.74
CA ALA A 29 -9.51 18.57 3.96
C ALA A 29 -8.36 19.60 4.06
N SER A 30 -7.59 19.70 2.96
CA SER A 30 -6.46 20.60 2.70
C SER A 30 -5.91 21.37 3.91
N VAL A 31 -4.87 20.83 4.56
CA VAL A 31 -3.86 21.66 5.26
C VAL A 31 -2.80 22.12 4.27
N ALA A 32 -3.21 22.50 3.05
CA ALA A 32 -2.31 22.80 1.93
C ALA A 32 -1.47 24.09 2.10
N ASN A 33 -1.39 24.66 3.31
CA ASN A 33 -0.66 25.92 3.59
C ASN A 33 0.10 25.90 4.92
N SER A 34 0.69 24.78 5.35
CA SER A 34 1.61 24.76 6.52
C SER A 34 2.97 24.09 6.26
N ARG A 35 3.28 23.79 4.99
CA ARG A 35 4.54 23.16 4.59
C ARG A 35 5.44 24.11 3.81
N ALA A 36 6.72 23.88 3.89
CA ALA A 36 7.78 24.54 3.14
C ALA A 36 8.68 23.50 2.46
N ALA A 37 9.57 23.95 1.59
CA ALA A 37 10.57 23.11 0.95
C ALA A 37 11.94 23.79 0.96
N VAL A 38 12.99 22.98 0.89
CA VAL A 38 14.37 23.46 0.72
C VAL A 38 15.00 22.72 -0.46
N ASN A 39 15.52 23.48 -1.41
CA ASN A 39 16.41 23.00 -2.47
C ASN A 39 17.83 23.45 -2.15
N VAL A 40 18.76 22.50 -2.05
CA VAL A 40 20.16 22.77 -1.82
C VAL A 40 20.99 22.36 -3.03
N MET A 41 21.91 23.23 -3.43
CA MET A 41 23.03 22.88 -4.29
C MET A 41 24.34 22.94 -3.49
N VAL A 42 25.20 21.95 -3.66
CA VAL A 42 26.54 21.93 -3.04
C VAL A 42 27.58 21.93 -4.15
N SER A 43 28.45 22.94 -4.14
CA SER A 43 29.55 23.09 -5.08
C SER A 43 30.87 23.32 -4.35
N SER A 44 31.99 23.04 -4.99
CA SER A 44 33.31 23.43 -4.50
C SER A 44 33.59 24.90 -4.76
N SER A 45 34.61 25.45 -4.10
CA SER A 45 35.16 26.80 -4.35
C SER A 45 35.64 27.01 -5.79
N HIS A 46 35.87 25.93 -6.55
CA HIS A 46 36.23 25.96 -7.96
C HIS A 46 35.02 25.83 -8.91
N GLY A 47 33.81 25.81 -8.38
CA GLY A 47 32.56 25.75 -9.16
C GLY A 47 32.12 24.34 -9.57
N TYR A 48 32.84 23.28 -9.17
CA TYR A 48 32.42 21.91 -9.44
C TYR A 48 31.24 21.50 -8.57
N GLN A 49 30.24 20.85 -9.15
CA GLN A 49 29.12 20.28 -8.39
C GLN A 49 29.58 19.07 -7.59
N LEU A 50 29.23 19.01 -6.31
CA LEU A 50 29.69 17.95 -5.41
C LEU A 50 28.56 16.94 -5.15
N SER A 51 28.65 15.79 -5.81
CA SER A 51 27.75 14.66 -5.58
C SER A 51 28.02 13.96 -4.26
N SER A 52 27.01 13.28 -3.70
CA SER A 52 27.09 12.55 -2.43
C SER A 52 27.50 13.39 -1.21
N SER A 53 27.39 14.72 -1.31
CA SER A 53 27.59 15.65 -0.20
C SER A 53 26.44 15.50 0.79
N SER A 54 26.75 15.50 2.09
CA SER A 54 25.74 15.46 3.15
C SER A 54 25.20 16.86 3.40
N VAL A 55 23.87 17.01 3.31
CA VAL A 55 23.13 18.22 3.69
C VAL A 55 22.32 17.89 4.93
N THR A 56 22.58 18.59 6.04
CA THR A 56 21.91 18.35 7.33
C THR A 56 21.05 19.54 7.73
N LEU A 57 19.81 19.26 8.11
CA LEU A 57 18.83 20.19 8.65
C LEU A 57 18.50 19.81 10.09
N THR A 58 18.56 20.78 10.99
CA THR A 58 18.07 20.65 12.37
C THR A 58 17.06 21.75 12.68
N SER A 59 16.01 21.39 13.41
CA SER A 59 14.97 22.31 13.85
C SER A 59 14.22 21.70 15.03
N SER A 60 13.68 22.53 15.91
CA SER A 60 12.71 22.09 16.93
C SER A 60 11.37 21.66 16.32
N ALA A 61 11.11 22.02 15.06
CA ALA A 61 9.92 21.59 14.32
C ALA A 61 10.07 20.17 13.75
N LEU A 62 11.28 19.61 13.75
CA LEU A 62 11.55 18.23 13.34
C LEU A 62 11.68 17.33 14.57
N SER A 63 11.23 16.08 14.45
CA SER A 63 11.40 15.07 15.50
C SER A 63 12.84 14.55 15.62
N PHE A 64 13.62 14.69 14.55
CA PHE A 64 15.03 14.29 14.46
C PHE A 64 15.72 15.08 13.33
N PRO A 65 17.06 15.21 13.35
CA PRO A 65 17.80 15.80 12.24
C PRO A 65 17.55 15.09 10.91
N LEU A 66 17.38 15.85 9.83
CA LEU A 66 17.33 15.31 8.48
C LEU A 66 18.71 15.45 7.84
N THR A 67 19.32 14.34 7.44
CA THR A 67 20.54 14.34 6.62
C THR A 67 20.25 13.65 5.30
N LEU A 68 20.43 14.34 4.19
CA LEU A 68 20.30 13.79 2.84
C LEU A 68 21.63 13.89 2.08
N ARG A 69 21.77 13.10 1.02
CA ARG A 69 22.91 13.18 0.10
C ARG A 69 22.54 13.88 -1.19
N THR A 70 23.45 14.69 -1.71
CA THR A 70 23.27 15.30 -3.03
C THR A 70 23.39 14.27 -4.16
N ASN A 71 22.63 14.48 -5.23
CA ASN A 71 22.71 13.69 -6.45
C ASN A 71 23.97 14.01 -7.30
N ALA A 72 24.10 13.39 -8.48
CA ALA A 72 25.22 13.62 -9.39
C ALA A 72 25.42 15.09 -9.81
N SER A 73 24.36 15.91 -9.80
CA SER A 73 24.40 17.36 -10.09
C SER A 73 24.68 18.22 -8.84
N GLY A 74 25.01 17.60 -7.71
CA GLY A 74 25.25 18.30 -6.44
C GLY A 74 23.98 18.86 -5.79
N LYS A 75 22.79 18.37 -6.17
CA LYS A 75 21.50 18.86 -5.64
C LYS A 75 20.85 17.90 -4.65
N ALA A 76 20.20 18.45 -3.64
CA ALA A 76 19.31 17.75 -2.71
C ALA A 76 18.03 18.57 -2.51
N THR A 77 16.87 17.91 -2.54
CA THR A 77 15.56 18.55 -2.33
C THR A 77 14.88 17.92 -1.13
N ILE A 78 14.32 18.77 -0.28
CA ILE A 78 13.64 18.39 0.97
C ILE A 78 12.25 19.04 0.93
N PRO A 79 11.23 18.35 0.41
CA PRO A 79 9.87 18.85 0.43
C PRO A 79 9.22 18.66 1.80
N ASN A 80 8.00 19.17 1.95
CA ASN A 80 7.09 18.87 3.06
C ASN A 80 7.60 19.21 4.47
N LEU A 81 8.55 20.15 4.58
CA LEU A 81 9.06 20.60 5.87
C LEU A 81 7.98 21.38 6.64
N PRO A 82 7.82 21.12 7.95
CA PRO A 82 7.06 22.02 8.81
C PRO A 82 7.58 23.46 8.72
N VAL A 83 6.71 24.45 8.91
CA VAL A 83 7.15 25.84 9.12
C VAL A 83 7.92 25.98 10.42
N GLY A 84 8.98 26.78 10.42
CA GLY A 84 9.82 26.95 11.59
C GLY A 84 11.20 27.50 11.28
N GLU A 85 12.03 27.61 12.32
CA GLU A 85 13.44 27.98 12.18
C GLU A 85 14.30 26.73 11.99
N TYR A 86 15.20 26.77 11.01
CA TYR A 86 16.07 25.68 10.62
C TYR A 86 17.52 26.12 10.63
N THR A 87 18.39 25.24 11.12
CA THR A 87 19.84 25.34 10.91
C THR A 87 20.25 24.37 9.81
N LEU A 88 20.93 24.86 8.77
CA LEU A 88 21.43 24.06 7.65
C LEU A 88 22.95 24.01 7.66
N THR A 89 23.50 22.84 7.38
CA THR A 89 24.93 22.63 7.11
C THR A 89 25.12 21.72 5.90
N ALA A 90 26.27 21.86 5.24
CA ALA A 90 26.71 20.94 4.20
C ALA A 90 28.14 20.46 4.48
N SER A 91 28.41 19.21 4.14
CA SER A 91 29.74 18.61 4.21
C SER A 91 29.97 17.66 3.05
N ALA A 92 31.23 17.55 2.63
CA ALA A 92 31.65 16.62 1.59
C ALA A 92 33.06 16.11 1.92
N SER A 93 33.35 14.87 1.55
CA SER A 93 34.69 14.31 1.66
C SER A 93 35.70 15.18 0.90
N GLY A 94 36.87 15.41 1.50
CA GLY A 94 37.92 16.25 0.92
C GLY A 94 37.65 17.76 1.00
N HIS A 95 36.65 18.20 1.75
CA HIS A 95 36.27 19.61 1.86
C HIS A 95 36.06 20.02 3.32
N THR A 96 36.33 21.29 3.61
CA THR A 96 35.94 21.89 4.90
C THR A 96 34.42 22.00 4.98
N PRO A 97 33.76 21.48 6.04
CA PRO A 97 32.32 21.64 6.23
C PRO A 97 31.90 23.11 6.26
N SER A 98 30.67 23.39 5.82
CA SER A 98 30.14 24.75 5.84
C SER A 98 29.99 25.27 7.27
N GLN A 99 30.02 26.60 7.42
CA GLN A 99 29.45 27.21 8.62
C GLN A 99 27.93 26.99 8.65
N PRO A 100 27.32 26.85 9.84
CA PRO A 100 25.87 26.76 9.96
C PRO A 100 25.19 28.04 9.47
N ILE A 101 24.09 27.89 8.75
CA ILE A 101 23.19 29.00 8.42
C ILE A 101 21.85 28.79 9.12
N ILE A 102 21.21 29.87 9.55
CA ILE A 102 19.90 29.84 10.19
C ILE A 102 18.90 30.52 9.25
N VAL A 103 17.78 29.84 8.99
CA VAL A 103 16.71 30.33 8.11
C VAL A 103 15.36 30.07 8.76
N THR A 104 14.40 30.96 8.55
CA THR A 104 13.00 30.74 8.94
C THR A 104 12.19 30.39 7.70
N LEU A 105 11.56 29.21 7.71
CA LEU A 105 10.69 28.74 6.65
C LEU A 105 9.23 29.07 6.96
N THR A 106 8.55 29.72 6.02
CA THR A 106 7.11 30.02 6.10
C THR A 106 6.30 29.14 5.14
N ALA A 107 4.99 29.07 5.35
CA ALA A 107 4.10 28.24 4.55
C ALA A 107 4.19 28.58 3.04
N GLY A 108 4.23 27.55 2.21
CA GLY A 108 4.35 27.65 0.75
C GLY A 108 5.73 28.10 0.26
N GLN A 109 6.69 28.39 1.15
CA GLN A 109 8.03 28.81 0.74
C GLN A 109 8.84 27.62 0.22
N THR A 110 9.50 27.81 -0.91
CA THR A 110 10.65 26.99 -1.32
C THR A 110 11.91 27.84 -1.17
N LEU A 111 12.83 27.42 -0.29
CA LEU A 111 14.13 28.05 -0.14
C LEU A 111 15.13 27.39 -1.09
N ASP A 112 15.68 28.15 -2.03
CA ASP A 112 16.83 27.73 -2.82
C ASP A 112 18.12 28.26 -2.18
N TYR A 113 19.04 27.37 -1.83
CA TYR A 113 20.32 27.74 -1.22
C TYR A 113 21.50 27.00 -1.86
N THR A 114 22.64 27.69 -2.03
CA THR A 114 23.88 27.08 -2.54
C THR A 114 24.98 27.13 -1.48
N PHE A 115 25.47 25.96 -1.08
CA PHE A 115 26.70 25.85 -0.29
C PHE A 115 27.91 25.80 -1.23
N THR A 116 28.89 26.65 -0.95
CA THR A 116 30.22 26.55 -1.55
C THR A 116 31.20 26.02 -0.51
N LEU A 117 31.69 24.81 -0.71
CA LEU A 117 32.67 24.17 0.17
C LEU A 117 34.10 24.39 -0.33
N VAL A 118 35.01 24.67 0.59
CA VAL A 118 36.43 24.87 0.26
C VAL A 118 37.11 23.51 0.23
N GLY A 119 37.74 23.18 -0.90
CA GLY A 119 38.53 21.96 -1.05
C GLY A 119 39.74 21.97 -0.10
N ASP A 120 40.04 20.82 0.48
CA ASP A 120 41.21 20.58 1.30
C ASP A 120 42.04 19.46 0.65
N ASP A 121 43.05 19.86 -0.13
CA ASP A 121 43.89 18.92 -0.89
C ASP A 121 44.72 17.99 0.01
N ALA A 122 44.85 18.32 1.29
CA ALA A 122 45.51 17.48 2.30
C ALA A 122 44.53 16.56 3.05
N ALA A 123 43.21 16.76 2.89
CA ALA A 123 42.21 15.97 3.58
C ALA A 123 42.23 14.53 3.10
N MET A 124 42.24 13.62 4.06
CA MET A 124 42.15 12.19 3.85
C MET A 124 41.23 11.58 4.90
N GLY A 125 40.56 10.48 4.55
CA GLY A 125 39.67 9.84 5.51
C GLY A 125 38.79 8.77 4.90
N ILE A 126 37.65 8.53 5.57
CA ILE A 126 36.67 7.49 5.24
C ILE A 126 35.41 8.14 4.66
N ASP A 127 35.08 7.83 3.40
CA ASP A 127 34.03 8.50 2.62
C ASP A 127 32.63 7.86 2.76
N PHE A 128 32.54 6.54 3.02
CA PHE A 128 31.31 5.94 3.52
C PHE A 128 31.61 4.73 4.41
N LEU A 129 30.62 4.31 5.21
CA LEU A 129 30.63 3.05 5.94
C LEU A 129 29.24 2.42 5.81
N ASN A 130 29.19 1.16 5.40
CA ASN A 130 27.98 0.37 5.28
C ASN A 130 28.15 -0.98 6.00
N PRO A 131 27.73 -1.09 7.26
CA PRO A 131 27.72 -2.34 8.00
C PRO A 131 26.39 -3.07 7.81
N ASN A 132 26.37 -4.05 6.91
CA ASN A 132 25.17 -4.85 6.68
C ASN A 132 25.12 -6.03 7.66
N ASN A 133 24.21 -5.94 8.63
CA ASN A 133 23.99 -7.01 9.61
C ASN A 133 22.78 -7.87 9.21
N TYR A 134 23.05 -9.11 8.86
CA TYR A 134 22.06 -10.12 8.51
C TYR A 134 21.87 -11.17 9.61
N SER A 135 22.40 -10.94 10.82
CA SER A 135 22.24 -11.84 11.96
C SER A 135 20.77 -12.02 12.34
N GLN A 136 20.36 -13.27 12.53
CA GLN A 136 19.07 -13.64 13.13
C GLN A 136 19.09 -13.54 14.66
N ASP A 137 20.28 -13.48 15.26
CA ASP A 137 20.47 -13.27 16.70
C ASP A 137 20.79 -11.80 16.96
N ALA A 138 19.91 -11.15 17.71
CA ALA A 138 20.00 -9.77 18.13
C ALA A 138 21.24 -9.43 18.97
N THR A 139 21.88 -10.44 19.55
CA THR A 139 23.10 -10.32 20.38
C THR A 139 24.38 -10.51 19.58
N GLN A 140 24.26 -10.72 18.26
CA GLN A 140 25.40 -10.95 17.37
C GLN A 140 25.37 -10.02 16.16
N PHE A 141 26.55 -9.73 15.63
CA PHE A 141 26.74 -9.14 14.32
C PHE A 141 27.21 -10.24 13.37
N GLN A 142 26.55 -10.35 12.22
CA GLN A 142 26.97 -11.25 11.14
C GLN A 142 26.64 -10.59 9.81
N GLY A 143 27.60 -10.48 8.90
CA GLY A 143 27.36 -9.96 7.56
C GLY A 143 28.57 -9.22 7.00
N THR A 144 28.33 -8.36 6.03
CA THR A 144 29.40 -7.70 5.26
C THR A 144 29.50 -6.24 5.65
N VAL A 145 30.69 -5.79 6.02
CA VAL A 145 31.00 -4.38 6.26
C VAL A 145 31.82 -3.86 5.09
N SER A 146 31.37 -2.75 4.49
CA SER A 146 32.08 -2.09 3.39
C SER A 146 32.29 -0.60 3.67
N TRP A 147 33.40 -0.04 3.21
CA TRP A 147 33.71 1.38 3.30
C TRP A 147 34.57 1.80 2.13
N SER A 148 34.64 3.10 1.90
CA SER A 148 35.64 3.69 1.01
C SER A 148 36.47 4.73 1.74
N THR A 149 37.60 5.05 1.13
CA THR A 149 38.49 6.08 1.60
C THR A 149 38.72 7.15 0.52
N TYR A 150 39.17 8.32 0.93
CA TYR A 150 39.47 9.45 0.05
C TYR A 150 40.76 10.17 0.46
N GLY A 151 41.32 10.94 -0.47
CA GLY A 151 42.55 11.71 -0.24
C GLY A 151 43.84 10.90 -0.38
N PRO A 152 45.00 11.53 -0.15
CA PRO A 152 46.32 10.92 -0.33
C PRO A 152 46.70 10.02 0.86
N ILE A 153 45.97 8.92 1.05
CA ILE A 153 46.22 8.00 2.16
C ILE A 153 47.51 7.21 1.92
N PRO A 154 48.46 7.18 2.88
CA PRO A 154 49.68 6.39 2.75
C PRO A 154 49.37 4.91 2.48
N LEU A 155 50.20 4.29 1.66
CA LEU A 155 50.10 2.86 1.40
C LEU A 155 50.35 2.06 2.68
N HIS A 156 49.63 0.96 2.84
CA HIS A 156 49.68 0.13 4.04
C HIS A 156 49.29 0.87 5.33
N SER A 157 48.47 1.94 5.23
CA SER A 157 47.79 2.51 6.39
C SER A 157 46.82 1.48 6.98
N GLU A 158 46.85 1.32 8.29
CA GLU A 158 46.01 0.34 8.99
C GLU A 158 44.57 0.85 9.12
N MET A 159 43.61 -0.04 8.92
CA MET A 159 42.18 0.18 9.12
C MET A 159 41.63 -0.86 10.08
N GLN A 160 41.03 -0.39 11.17
CA GLN A 160 40.53 -1.22 12.26
C GLN A 160 39.01 -1.18 12.30
N LEU A 161 38.38 -2.34 12.06
CA LEU A 161 36.94 -2.55 12.26
C LEU A 161 36.67 -2.97 13.71
N GLN A 162 35.77 -2.26 14.38
CA GLN A 162 35.54 -2.46 15.80
C GLN A 162 34.13 -2.08 16.26
N PHE A 163 33.71 -2.69 17.37
CA PHE A 163 32.53 -2.26 18.12
C PHE A 163 32.85 -1.04 18.98
N LEU A 164 31.84 -0.21 19.15
CA LEU A 164 31.96 1.10 19.77
C LEU A 164 30.76 1.35 20.70
N ASP A 165 30.97 2.11 21.77
CA ASP A 165 29.90 2.63 22.63
C ASP A 165 29.18 3.82 21.96
N ALA A 166 28.22 4.41 22.67
CA ALA A 166 27.46 5.56 22.18
C ALA A 166 28.31 6.83 22.00
N GLN A 167 29.48 6.90 22.64
CA GLN A 167 30.45 7.98 22.57
C GLN A 167 31.56 7.69 21.55
N ASN A 168 31.45 6.62 20.76
CA ASN A 168 32.45 6.12 19.82
C ASN A 168 33.76 5.64 20.47
N GLY A 169 33.76 5.31 21.76
CA GLY A 169 34.84 4.61 22.44
C GLY A 169 34.85 3.13 22.05
N GLN A 170 36.03 2.53 21.86
CA GLN A 170 36.14 1.11 21.53
C GLN A 170 35.62 0.22 22.65
N VAL A 171 34.78 -0.77 22.31
CA VAL A 171 34.25 -1.76 23.24
C VAL A 171 34.59 -3.16 22.73
N GLY A 172 35.25 -3.95 23.57
CA GLY A 172 35.67 -5.31 23.22
C GLY A 172 36.87 -5.35 22.27
N SER A 173 37.09 -6.53 21.68
CA SER A 173 38.22 -6.78 20.77
C SER A 173 37.97 -6.23 19.37
N LEU A 174 39.05 -5.98 18.62
CA LEU A 174 38.99 -5.70 17.19
C LEU A 174 38.26 -6.83 16.45
N ILE A 175 37.40 -6.45 15.52
CA ILE A 175 36.67 -7.39 14.66
C ILE A 175 37.58 -7.81 13.50
N ALA A 176 38.20 -6.84 12.84
CA ALA A 176 39.11 -7.08 11.72
C ALA A 176 40.13 -5.94 11.58
N THR A 177 41.29 -6.27 11.03
CA THR A 177 42.32 -5.30 10.62
C THR A 177 42.60 -5.48 9.15
N MET A 178 42.66 -4.36 8.42
CA MET A 178 43.00 -4.31 6.99
C MET A 178 44.01 -3.22 6.72
N TYR A 179 44.59 -3.23 5.53
CA TYR A 179 45.59 -2.26 5.13
C TYR A 179 45.22 -1.67 3.78
N THR A 180 45.50 -0.38 3.61
CA THR A 180 45.33 0.26 2.30
C THR A 180 46.29 -0.37 1.28
N SER A 181 45.84 -0.45 0.03
CA SER A 181 46.59 -1.10 -1.06
C SER A 181 46.70 -0.21 -2.29
N ASN A 182 47.66 -0.52 -3.17
CA ASN A 182 47.84 0.20 -4.42
C ASN A 182 46.57 0.04 -5.29
N ASN A 183 45.96 1.17 -5.66
CA ASN A 183 44.83 1.27 -6.59
C ASN A 183 43.44 0.85 -6.08
N THR A 184 43.25 0.69 -4.77
CA THR A 184 41.91 0.44 -4.19
C THR A 184 41.56 1.51 -3.16
N ASN A 185 40.40 2.14 -3.32
CA ASN A 185 39.83 3.04 -2.31
C ASN A 185 38.54 2.48 -1.70
N THR A 186 38.12 1.28 -2.09
CA THR A 186 36.93 0.61 -1.58
C THR A 186 37.33 -0.73 -0.98
N TYR A 187 36.79 -1.02 0.19
CA TYR A 187 37.15 -2.17 1.00
C TYR A 187 35.89 -2.84 1.52
N SER A 188 35.98 -4.15 1.74
CA SER A 188 34.90 -4.94 2.28
C SER A 188 35.47 -6.10 3.08
N THR A 189 34.80 -6.49 4.16
CA THR A 189 35.13 -7.66 4.95
C THR A 189 33.86 -8.36 5.42
N ASP A 190 33.88 -9.69 5.39
CA ASP A 190 32.82 -10.50 5.95
C ASP A 190 33.11 -10.78 7.43
N VAL A 191 32.13 -10.46 8.27
CA VAL A 191 32.16 -10.69 9.70
C VAL A 191 31.32 -11.93 9.98
N SER A 192 31.99 -13.01 10.39
CA SER A 192 31.34 -14.20 10.94
C SER A 192 30.52 -13.82 12.17
N ALA A 193 29.55 -14.67 12.54
CA ALA A 193 28.71 -14.45 13.71
C ALA A 193 29.54 -14.13 14.97
N THR A 194 29.55 -12.84 15.34
CA THR A 194 30.40 -12.29 16.40
C THR A 194 29.50 -11.68 17.46
N ALA A 195 29.69 -12.10 18.72
CA ALA A 195 28.93 -11.54 19.83
C ALA A 195 29.15 -10.02 19.94
N ILE A 196 28.05 -9.27 20.06
CA ILE A 196 28.09 -7.83 20.31
C ILE A 196 28.47 -7.64 21.79
N PRO A 197 29.60 -6.99 22.10
CA PRO A 197 30.02 -6.76 23.48
C PRO A 197 28.99 -5.94 24.26
N SER A 198 28.88 -6.18 25.58
CA SER A 198 28.03 -5.35 26.44
C SER A 198 28.46 -3.88 26.38
N GLY A 199 27.50 -2.98 26.17
CA GLY A 199 27.74 -1.54 25.99
C GLY A 199 28.03 -1.10 24.56
N ALA A 200 28.29 -2.02 23.63
CA ALA A 200 28.43 -1.68 22.23
C ALA A 200 27.07 -1.32 21.63
N THR A 201 26.99 -0.13 21.03
CA THR A 201 25.80 0.37 20.32
C THR A 201 26.11 0.78 18.89
N ARG A 202 27.41 0.85 18.54
CA ARG A 202 27.92 1.31 17.26
C ARG A 202 28.99 0.34 16.72
N ILE A 203 29.19 0.38 15.42
CA ILE A 203 30.28 -0.29 14.71
C ILE A 203 30.97 0.76 13.84
N GLY A 204 32.29 0.68 13.73
CA GLY A 204 33.04 1.69 12.99
C GLY A 204 34.37 1.21 12.44
N ILE A 205 34.89 1.99 11.50
CA ILE A 205 36.24 1.86 10.96
C ILE A 205 37.06 3.04 11.48
N ALA A 206 38.21 2.74 12.07
CA ALA A 206 39.26 3.72 12.34
C ALA A 206 40.38 3.55 11.29
N LEU A 207 40.80 4.64 10.65
CA LEU A 207 41.97 4.72 9.77
C LEU A 207 43.14 5.28 10.58
N LEU A 208 44.27 4.59 10.58
CA LEU A 208 45.46 4.92 11.34
C LEU A 208 46.60 5.33 10.38
N ASN A 209 47.44 6.25 10.83
CA ASN A 209 48.70 6.55 10.12
C ASN A 209 49.82 5.55 10.48
N GLU A 210 50.98 5.70 9.85
CA GLU A 210 52.16 4.85 10.07
C GLU A 210 52.66 4.83 11.53
N SER A 211 52.31 5.85 12.33
CA SER A 211 52.65 5.93 13.75
C SER A 211 51.59 5.29 14.66
N GLY A 212 50.54 4.68 14.10
CA GLY A 212 49.43 4.08 14.84
C GLY A 212 48.43 5.09 15.42
N ASN A 213 48.49 6.36 15.00
CA ASN A 213 47.51 7.35 15.44
C ASN A 213 46.28 7.32 14.53
N VAL A 214 45.08 7.36 15.12
CA VAL A 214 43.82 7.46 14.39
C VAL A 214 43.76 8.83 13.69
N ILE A 215 43.63 8.82 12.36
CA ILE A 215 43.51 10.01 11.52
C ILE A 215 42.08 10.25 11.04
N ALA A 216 41.26 9.20 10.94
CA ALA A 216 39.84 9.32 10.62
C ALA A 216 39.05 8.17 11.24
N THR A 217 37.82 8.44 11.66
CA THR A 217 36.89 7.42 12.12
C THR A 217 35.54 7.65 11.45
N ARG A 218 34.90 6.56 11.04
CA ARG A 218 33.50 6.58 10.64
C ARG A 218 32.74 5.50 11.35
N THR A 219 31.55 5.82 11.84
CA THR A 219 30.76 4.94 12.68
C THR A 219 29.32 4.90 12.22
N SER A 220 28.62 3.83 12.58
CA SER A 220 27.19 3.62 12.35
C SER A 220 26.61 2.96 13.59
N PRO A 221 25.34 3.20 13.93
CA PRO A 221 24.63 2.34 14.86
C PRO A 221 24.70 0.87 14.42
N ILE A 222 24.69 -0.05 15.39
CA ILE A 222 24.57 -1.48 15.10
C ILE A 222 23.12 -1.77 14.74
N TRP A 223 22.81 -1.58 13.46
CA TRP A 223 21.51 -1.92 12.93
C TRP A 223 21.35 -3.44 12.82
N ASN A 224 20.11 -3.88 12.92
CA ASN A 224 19.68 -5.26 12.68
C ASN A 224 18.35 -5.21 11.96
N TYR A 225 18.28 -5.81 10.78
CA TYR A 225 17.11 -5.74 9.91
C TYR A 225 15.82 -6.20 10.61
N GLY A 226 15.82 -7.39 11.22
CA GLY A 226 14.63 -7.97 11.86
C GLY A 226 14.14 -7.17 13.08
N ARG A 227 15.02 -6.38 13.70
CA ARG A 227 14.67 -5.54 14.86
C ARG A 227 14.24 -4.13 14.49
N HIS A 228 14.94 -3.50 13.57
CA HIS A 228 14.87 -2.05 13.35
C HIS A 228 14.17 -1.65 12.07
N SER A 229 13.95 -2.57 11.12
CA SER A 229 13.17 -2.28 9.92
C SER A 229 11.68 -2.12 10.26
N ALA A 230 11.01 -1.18 9.57
CA ALA A 230 9.55 -1.16 9.51
C ALA A 230 9.03 -2.50 8.97
N LYS A 231 7.79 -2.85 9.36
CA LYS A 231 7.18 -4.15 9.05
C LYS A 231 5.86 -3.97 8.34
N ALA A 232 5.49 -4.94 7.51
CA ALA A 232 4.21 -4.95 6.79
C ALA A 232 3.93 -3.63 6.06
N PHE A 233 4.96 -3.07 5.41
CA PHE A 233 4.84 -1.87 4.60
C PHE A 233 4.00 -2.19 3.36
N LYS A 234 2.93 -1.42 3.14
CA LYS A 234 1.96 -1.62 2.06
C LYS A 234 1.62 -0.31 1.38
N PHE A 235 1.33 -0.40 0.09
CA PHE A 235 0.79 0.67 -0.72
C PHE A 235 -0.71 0.44 -0.97
N LEU A 236 -1.47 1.53 -1.07
CA LEU A 236 -2.87 1.57 -1.49
C LEU A 236 -3.07 2.84 -2.32
N ASP A 237 -3.70 2.70 -3.47
CA ASP A 237 -4.25 3.82 -4.21
C ASP A 237 -5.76 3.90 -3.95
N THR A 238 -6.20 5.03 -3.39
CA THR A 238 -7.62 5.23 -3.02
C THR A 238 -8.47 5.81 -4.14
N ASP A 239 -7.88 6.21 -5.27
CA ASP A 239 -8.65 6.53 -6.46
C ASP A 239 -9.06 5.23 -7.15
N PRO A 240 -10.36 4.98 -7.39
CA PRO A 240 -10.77 3.76 -8.10
C PRO A 240 -10.51 3.85 -9.61
N ASN A 241 -10.25 5.02 -10.18
CA ASN A 241 -10.16 5.22 -11.62
C ASN A 241 -8.71 5.25 -12.09
N GLY A 242 -8.41 4.51 -13.16
CA GLY A 242 -7.07 4.46 -13.73
C GLY A 242 -6.52 5.82 -14.14
N GLY A 243 -5.24 6.02 -13.88
CA GLY A 243 -4.48 7.23 -14.23
C GLY A 243 -4.49 8.31 -13.14
N GLY A 244 -5.34 8.20 -12.12
CA GLY A 244 -5.29 9.02 -10.91
C GLY A 244 -4.65 8.25 -9.76
N ILE A 245 -3.56 8.75 -9.17
CA ILE A 245 -2.93 8.10 -8.01
C ILE A 245 -3.20 8.92 -6.75
N GLN A 246 -4.03 8.39 -5.85
CA GLN A 246 -4.20 8.88 -4.49
C GLN A 246 -3.46 7.94 -3.52
N ALA A 247 -2.14 8.10 -3.50
CA ALA A 247 -1.25 7.20 -2.80
C ALA A 247 -1.37 7.31 -1.26
N VAL A 248 -1.59 6.15 -0.64
CA VAL A 248 -1.53 5.94 0.80
C VAL A 248 -0.58 4.78 1.07
N VAL A 249 0.31 4.94 2.05
CA VAL A 249 1.12 3.84 2.56
C VAL A 249 0.82 3.57 4.02
N THR A 250 0.88 2.29 4.41
CA THR A 250 0.69 1.86 5.80
C THR A 250 1.80 0.92 6.22
N TRP A 251 2.15 0.93 7.51
CA TRP A 251 3.12 0.00 8.07
C TRP A 251 2.89 -0.22 9.57
N SER A 252 3.52 -1.27 10.07
CA SER A 252 3.72 -1.49 11.50
C SER A 252 5.15 -1.12 11.92
N GLY A 253 5.28 -0.62 13.14
CA GLY A 253 6.54 -0.22 13.72
C GLY A 253 7.55 -1.36 13.80
N ALA A 254 8.82 -0.99 13.91
CA ALA A 254 9.91 -1.94 14.10
C ALA A 254 9.75 -2.73 15.42
N SER A 255 10.37 -3.92 15.52
CA SER A 255 10.33 -4.71 16.77
C SER A 255 10.98 -3.96 17.94
N ASP A 256 12.03 -3.20 17.65
CA ASP A 256 12.73 -2.33 18.60
C ASP A 256 12.52 -0.86 18.22
N GLU A 257 11.27 -0.42 18.30
CA GLU A 257 10.88 0.95 18.02
C GLU A 257 11.38 1.94 19.11
N ALA A 258 11.77 1.43 20.28
CA ALA A 258 12.29 2.24 21.38
C ALA A 258 13.62 2.94 21.00
N SER A 259 14.46 2.29 20.19
CA SER A 259 15.72 2.85 19.69
C SER A 259 15.55 3.82 18.51
N LEU A 260 14.32 3.92 17.96
CA LEU A 260 14.01 4.79 16.83
C LEU A 260 13.41 6.12 17.31
N ALA A 261 13.46 7.12 16.44
CA ALA A 261 12.74 8.40 16.58
C ALA A 261 11.60 8.54 15.56
N GLY A 262 11.63 7.75 14.48
CA GLY A 262 10.56 7.68 13.49
C GLY A 262 11.01 7.03 12.20
N TYR A 263 10.42 7.50 11.10
CA TYR A 263 10.60 6.96 9.75
C TYR A 263 10.76 8.08 8.73
N LYS A 264 11.52 7.83 7.66
CA LYS A 264 11.64 8.68 6.48
C LYS A 264 10.99 7.96 5.30
N LEU A 265 10.23 8.72 4.50
CA LEU A 265 9.60 8.25 3.28
C LEU A 265 10.39 8.77 2.09
N PHE A 266 10.59 7.89 1.12
CA PHE A 266 11.26 8.18 -0.14
C PHE A 266 10.42 7.64 -1.29
N TYR A 267 10.63 8.20 -2.47
CA TYR A 267 10.02 7.73 -3.71
C TYR A 267 11.07 7.58 -4.80
N TRP A 268 10.76 6.78 -5.81
CA TRP A 268 11.61 6.60 -6.96
C TRP A 268 10.83 6.79 -8.26
N VAL A 269 11.37 7.65 -9.12
CA VAL A 269 10.81 7.99 -10.43
C VAL A 269 11.50 7.15 -11.50
N LYS A 270 10.71 6.59 -12.41
CA LYS A 270 11.22 5.79 -13.53
C LYS A 270 12.20 6.61 -14.37
N GLY A 271 13.40 6.07 -14.55
CA GLY A 271 14.50 6.69 -15.29
C GLY A 271 15.47 7.52 -14.42
N GLU A 272 15.18 7.71 -13.14
CA GLU A 272 16.13 8.30 -12.19
C GLU A 272 17.02 7.22 -11.54
N ASN A 273 18.20 7.61 -11.04
CA ASN A 273 19.16 6.69 -10.46
C ASN A 273 19.22 6.71 -8.92
N LEU A 274 18.38 7.52 -8.27
CA LEU A 274 18.42 7.74 -6.83
C LEU A 274 17.01 7.84 -6.24
N TRP A 275 16.88 7.38 -5.00
CA TRP A 275 15.71 7.62 -4.17
C TRP A 275 15.64 9.09 -3.77
N SER A 276 14.46 9.69 -3.92
CA SER A 276 14.18 11.07 -3.56
C SER A 276 13.42 11.10 -2.23
N TYR A 277 13.85 11.96 -1.32
CA TYR A 277 13.18 12.14 -0.03
C TYR A 277 11.81 12.81 -0.22
N TRP A 278 10.81 12.36 0.54
CA TRP A 278 9.46 12.91 0.54
C TRP A 278 9.11 13.63 1.85
N ASP A 279 9.11 12.90 2.96
CA ASP A 279 8.71 13.42 4.28
C ASP A 279 9.24 12.50 5.40
N SER A 280 9.02 12.92 6.64
CA SER A 280 9.32 12.16 7.85
C SER A 280 8.08 12.00 8.73
N VAL A 281 7.97 10.83 9.35
CA VAL A 281 6.90 10.50 10.30
C VAL A 281 7.52 10.19 11.64
N ALA A 282 7.19 10.98 12.65
CA ALA A 282 7.61 10.74 14.03
C ALA A 282 7.07 9.40 14.54
N LYS A 283 7.82 8.72 15.41
CA LYS A 283 7.25 7.56 16.11
C LYS A 283 6.04 8.00 16.94
N GLN A 284 4.98 7.21 16.94
CA GLN A 284 3.86 7.42 17.84
C GLN A 284 4.19 6.77 19.19
N GLU A 285 3.86 7.44 20.30
CA GLU A 285 3.95 6.81 21.61
C GLU A 285 2.82 5.77 21.74
N THR A 286 3.08 4.54 21.30
CA THR A 286 2.24 3.40 21.69
C THR A 286 2.73 2.86 23.03
N GLY A 287 1.79 2.47 23.89
CA GLY A 287 2.11 1.78 25.14
C GLY A 287 3.00 0.56 24.87
N ILE A 288 3.94 0.31 25.79
CA ILE A 288 4.95 -0.76 25.72
C ILE A 288 4.32 -2.07 25.22
N GLY A 289 4.78 -2.58 24.07
CA GLY A 289 4.44 -3.91 23.56
C GLY A 289 3.48 -3.97 22.37
N THR A 290 2.95 -2.85 21.86
CA THR A 290 2.20 -2.82 20.60
C THR A 290 2.98 -2.01 19.57
N ALA A 291 3.50 -2.65 18.51
CA ALA A 291 4.13 -1.93 17.40
C ALA A 291 3.17 -0.85 16.88
N GLY A 292 3.65 0.38 16.74
CA GLY A 292 2.82 1.47 16.22
C GLY A 292 2.22 1.09 14.87
N LYS A 293 0.94 1.39 14.64
CA LYS A 293 0.35 1.32 13.30
C LYS A 293 0.41 2.71 12.70
N TYR A 294 1.01 2.80 11.53
CA TYR A 294 1.27 4.06 10.85
C TYR A 294 0.58 4.08 9.49
N GLY A 295 0.22 5.28 9.06
CA GLY A 295 -0.29 5.56 7.73
C GLY A 295 0.19 6.93 7.27
N TYR A 296 0.43 7.09 5.98
CA TYR A 296 0.79 8.35 5.37
C TYR A 296 0.09 8.48 4.01
N ALA A 297 -0.62 9.58 3.80
CA ALA A 297 -1.26 9.92 2.53
C ALA A 297 -0.40 10.98 1.82
N PHE A 298 -0.09 10.74 0.55
CA PHE A 298 0.67 11.65 -0.29
C PHE A 298 -0.28 12.67 -0.93
N ASP A 299 0.08 13.95 -0.92
CA ASP A 299 -0.74 14.99 -1.55
C ASP A 299 -0.79 14.84 -3.08
N ALA A 300 0.38 14.66 -3.72
CA ALA A 300 0.51 14.36 -5.14
C ALA A 300 1.90 13.79 -5.43
N LEU A 301 1.97 12.54 -5.88
CA LEU A 301 3.25 11.93 -6.27
C LEU A 301 3.79 12.57 -7.55
N PRO A 302 5.12 12.73 -7.69
CA PRO A 302 5.72 13.13 -8.95
C PRO A 302 5.38 12.13 -10.06
N ALA A 303 5.16 12.67 -11.27
CA ALA A 303 4.85 11.86 -12.44
C ALA A 303 5.87 10.74 -12.64
N LYS A 304 5.39 9.54 -13.02
CA LYS A 304 6.21 8.33 -13.22
C LYS A 304 6.90 7.82 -11.95
N THR A 305 6.40 8.16 -10.77
CA THR A 305 6.81 7.47 -9.54
C THR A 305 6.33 6.02 -9.61
N ILE A 306 7.24 5.08 -9.41
CA ILE A 306 6.97 3.64 -9.55
C ILE A 306 7.20 2.87 -8.25
N ALA A 307 7.89 3.46 -7.27
CA ALA A 307 8.12 2.82 -5.98
C ALA A 307 8.22 3.84 -4.85
N ILE A 308 7.88 3.38 -3.65
CA ILE A 308 7.98 4.11 -2.40
C ILE A 308 8.77 3.25 -1.42
N LEU A 309 9.65 3.89 -0.67
CA LEU A 309 10.58 3.27 0.26
C LEU A 309 10.45 3.92 1.63
N ILE A 310 10.58 3.12 2.68
CA ILE A 310 10.58 3.61 4.06
C ILE A 310 11.89 3.25 4.79
N GLY A 311 12.48 4.23 5.46
CA GLY A 311 13.69 4.05 6.28
C GLY A 311 13.45 4.37 7.74
N SER A 312 13.87 3.48 8.63
CA SER A 312 13.85 3.74 10.08
C SER A 312 15.01 4.65 10.46
N VAL A 313 14.78 5.54 11.41
CA VAL A 313 15.77 6.55 11.82
C VAL A 313 15.80 6.74 13.34
N ASN A 314 16.99 6.91 13.91
CA ASN A 314 17.16 7.22 15.34
C ASN A 314 17.05 8.72 15.65
N SER A 315 17.16 9.10 16.92
CA SER A 315 17.09 10.50 17.36
C SER A 315 18.23 11.39 16.85
N SER A 316 19.35 10.79 16.42
CA SER A 316 20.46 11.50 15.79
C SER A 316 20.25 11.72 14.29
N GLY A 317 19.16 11.21 13.70
CA GLY A 317 18.90 11.31 12.27
C GLY A 317 19.62 10.24 11.42
N GLU A 318 20.22 9.23 12.06
CA GLU A 318 20.94 8.13 11.39
C GLU A 318 19.97 7.04 10.95
N GLU A 319 20.13 6.58 9.70
CA GLU A 319 19.21 5.65 9.04
C GLU A 319 19.75 4.22 9.04
N ILE A 320 18.83 3.25 9.03
CA ILE A 320 19.15 1.84 8.75
C ILE A 320 19.39 1.64 7.25
N ASN A 321 20.42 0.88 6.88
CA ASN A 321 20.73 0.55 5.48
C ASN A 321 19.82 -0.54 4.86
N SER A 322 18.59 -0.67 5.36
CA SER A 322 17.62 -1.63 4.84
C SER A 322 16.24 -1.02 4.87
N TYR A 323 15.57 -1.12 3.73
CA TYR A 323 14.41 -0.30 3.45
C TYR A 323 13.32 -1.14 2.79
N PRO A 324 12.23 -1.43 3.51
CA PRO A 324 11.03 -1.97 2.89
C PRO A 324 10.60 -1.05 1.75
N THR A 325 10.29 -1.67 0.61
CA THR A 325 9.90 -0.98 -0.62
C THR A 325 8.58 -1.56 -1.08
N VAL A 326 7.70 -0.71 -1.57
CA VAL A 326 6.43 -1.06 -2.21
C VAL A 326 6.38 -0.40 -3.58
N TYR A 327 5.75 -1.06 -4.54
CA TYR A 327 5.53 -0.48 -5.86
C TYR A 327 4.24 0.33 -5.88
N VAL A 328 4.22 1.39 -6.68
CA VAL A 328 3.01 2.16 -6.94
C VAL A 328 2.14 1.35 -7.89
N ILE A 329 0.91 1.07 -7.46
CA ILE A 329 -0.10 0.35 -8.22
C ILE A 329 -1.25 1.31 -8.48
N ASP A 330 -1.49 1.64 -9.73
CA ASP A 330 -2.64 2.42 -10.18
C ASP A 330 -3.91 1.59 -10.02
N ASN A 331 -4.80 1.99 -9.12
CA ASN A 331 -6.04 1.25 -8.85
C ASN A 331 -7.05 1.53 -9.97
N ARG A 332 -7.60 0.46 -10.54
CA ARG A 332 -8.47 0.53 -11.72
C ARG A 332 -9.83 -0.09 -11.49
N LEU A 333 -10.25 -0.27 -10.24
CA LEU A 333 -11.51 -0.95 -9.90
C LEU A 333 -12.77 -0.26 -10.42
N GLY A 334 -12.69 1.05 -10.68
CA GLY A 334 -13.75 1.88 -11.25
C GLY A 334 -13.71 2.00 -12.76
N ASP A 335 -12.72 1.39 -13.44
CA ASP A 335 -12.65 1.41 -14.90
C ASP A 335 -13.83 0.65 -15.52
N VAL A 336 -14.55 1.33 -16.40
CA VAL A 336 -15.72 0.77 -17.11
C VAL A 336 -15.36 0.20 -18.47
N ASP A 337 -14.30 0.71 -19.10
CA ASP A 337 -13.79 0.22 -20.39
C ASP A 337 -12.58 -0.66 -20.14
N LEU A 338 -12.71 -1.94 -20.49
CA LEU A 338 -11.68 -2.96 -20.32
C LEU A 338 -11.10 -3.40 -21.65
N ASP A 339 -11.61 -2.88 -22.77
CA ASP A 339 -11.15 -3.24 -24.10
C ASP A 339 -9.85 -2.52 -24.39
N VAL A 340 -8.83 -3.29 -24.72
CA VAL A 340 -7.49 -2.78 -25.04
C VAL A 340 -7.00 -3.59 -26.22
N ASP A 341 -6.48 -2.89 -27.23
CA ASP A 341 -6.04 -3.51 -28.46
C ASP A 341 -4.96 -4.57 -28.21
N TYR A 342 -5.10 -5.68 -28.96
CA TYR A 342 -4.20 -6.81 -28.90
C TYR A 342 -3.44 -6.97 -30.23
N PRO A 343 -2.26 -6.32 -30.40
CA PRO A 343 -1.49 -6.42 -31.63
C PRO A 343 -0.72 -7.75 -31.74
N GLY A 344 -0.70 -8.60 -30.70
CA GLY A 344 -0.01 -9.89 -30.69
C GLY A 344 1.52 -9.84 -30.61
N SER A 345 2.10 -8.65 -30.61
CA SER A 345 3.56 -8.45 -30.63
C SER A 345 4.20 -8.30 -29.24
N LEU A 346 3.43 -7.99 -28.20
CA LEU A 346 3.95 -7.76 -26.85
C LEU A 346 4.12 -9.11 -26.11
N PRO A 347 5.31 -9.43 -25.57
CA PRO A 347 5.50 -10.70 -24.89
C PRO A 347 4.75 -10.73 -23.57
N ALA A 348 4.03 -11.83 -23.32
CA ALA A 348 3.30 -12.06 -22.08
C ALA A 348 4.24 -12.37 -20.90
N PRO A 349 3.86 -11.99 -19.66
CA PRO A 349 4.61 -12.41 -18.48
C PRO A 349 4.50 -13.93 -18.27
N ALA A 350 5.13 -14.46 -17.21
CA ALA A 350 4.83 -15.81 -16.74
C ALA A 350 4.62 -15.80 -15.23
N ILE A 351 3.56 -16.45 -14.76
CA ILE A 351 3.32 -16.57 -13.32
C ILE A 351 4.36 -17.51 -12.73
N LEU A 352 5.06 -17.03 -11.71
CA LEU A 352 6.02 -17.81 -10.96
C LEU A 352 5.33 -18.46 -9.76
N GLN A 353 4.63 -17.64 -8.98
CA GLN A 353 4.00 -18.06 -7.72
C GLN A 353 2.73 -17.24 -7.47
N ASP A 354 1.72 -17.91 -6.95
CA ASP A 354 0.46 -17.30 -6.55
C ASP A 354 0.26 -17.57 -5.05
N TYR A 355 0.39 -16.50 -4.27
CA TYR A 355 0.21 -16.43 -2.82
C TYR A 355 -1.12 -15.79 -2.44
N THR A 356 -2.10 -15.80 -3.34
CA THR A 356 -3.44 -15.33 -3.03
C THR A 356 -4.17 -16.30 -2.10
N TYR A 357 -5.02 -15.73 -1.26
CA TYR A 357 -5.85 -16.45 -0.30
C TYR A 357 -7.12 -15.67 -0.03
N SER A 358 -8.18 -16.36 0.34
CA SER A 358 -9.41 -15.78 0.85
C SER A 358 -9.47 -16.04 2.35
N LEU A 359 -9.85 -15.05 3.16
CA LEU A 359 -10.20 -15.27 4.58
C LEU A 359 -11.65 -14.88 4.86
N VAL A 360 -12.19 -13.98 4.04
CA VAL A 360 -13.59 -13.53 4.07
C VAL A 360 -14.25 -13.99 2.77
N PRO A 361 -15.40 -14.71 2.83
CA PRO A 361 -16.13 -15.13 1.64
C PRO A 361 -16.37 -13.98 0.65
N GLY A 362 -16.27 -14.27 -0.65
CA GLY A 362 -16.44 -13.26 -1.71
C GLY A 362 -15.29 -12.26 -1.86
N THR A 363 -14.21 -12.41 -1.11
CA THR A 363 -13.03 -11.54 -1.21
C THR A 363 -11.74 -12.32 -1.40
N ILE A 364 -10.71 -11.65 -1.92
CA ILE A 364 -9.36 -12.18 -2.11
C ILE A 364 -8.32 -11.23 -1.50
N SER A 365 -7.17 -11.78 -1.13
CA SER A 365 -6.01 -11.04 -0.63
C SER A 365 -4.73 -11.76 -1.04
N GLY A 366 -3.58 -11.13 -0.82
CA GLY A 366 -2.27 -11.77 -1.00
C GLY A 366 -1.50 -11.16 -2.15
N GLN A 367 -0.63 -11.97 -2.76
CA GLN A 367 0.36 -11.50 -3.72
C GLN A 367 0.47 -12.43 -4.92
N ILE A 368 0.74 -11.86 -6.09
CA ILE A 368 1.03 -12.59 -7.33
C ILE A 368 2.45 -12.25 -7.76
N ASN A 369 3.32 -13.25 -7.84
CA ASN A 369 4.70 -13.10 -8.32
C ASN A 369 4.82 -13.62 -9.75
N PHE A 370 5.41 -12.82 -10.62
CA PHE A 370 5.55 -13.14 -12.04
C PHE A 370 6.91 -12.70 -12.60
N SER A 371 7.35 -13.35 -13.68
CA SER A 371 8.58 -12.99 -14.38
C SER A 371 8.31 -11.96 -15.46
N VAL A 372 9.21 -10.97 -15.53
CA VAL A 372 9.27 -9.99 -16.62
C VAL A 372 9.91 -10.66 -17.85
N PRO A 373 9.31 -10.55 -19.05
CA PRO A 373 9.89 -11.13 -20.27
C PRO A 373 11.30 -10.60 -20.56
N ALA A 374 12.14 -11.45 -21.16
CA ALA A 374 13.52 -11.07 -21.51
C ALA A 374 13.58 -9.91 -22.52
N ASN A 375 12.63 -9.83 -23.45
CA ASN A 375 12.44 -8.68 -24.32
C ASN A 375 11.30 -7.80 -23.77
N HIS A 376 11.63 -6.85 -22.90
CA HIS A 376 10.66 -5.94 -22.28
C HIS A 376 10.83 -4.48 -22.73
N SER A 377 11.58 -4.23 -23.81
CA SER A 377 11.85 -2.86 -24.30
C SER A 377 10.59 -2.07 -24.67
N GLN A 378 9.50 -2.77 -25.01
CA GLN A 378 8.19 -2.19 -25.35
C GLN A 378 7.17 -2.30 -24.21
N ILE A 379 7.55 -2.89 -23.06
CA ILE A 379 6.67 -3.09 -21.90
C ILE A 379 6.84 -1.89 -20.97
N GLN A 380 5.77 -1.17 -20.71
CA GLN A 380 5.74 -0.09 -19.72
C GLN A 380 5.32 -0.57 -18.33
N GLY A 381 4.47 -1.59 -18.29
CA GLY A 381 3.90 -2.10 -17.05
C GLY A 381 3.10 -3.38 -17.26
N TYR A 382 2.24 -3.70 -16.30
CA TYR A 382 1.37 -4.86 -16.32
C TYR A 382 -0.01 -4.52 -15.78
N ASN A 383 -1.04 -4.99 -16.47
CA ASN A 383 -2.43 -4.87 -16.04
C ASN A 383 -2.91 -6.20 -15.46
N LEU A 384 -3.64 -6.14 -14.36
CA LEU A 384 -4.29 -7.28 -13.74
C LEU A 384 -5.80 -7.10 -13.76
N TYR A 385 -6.52 -8.13 -14.18
CA TYR A 385 -7.99 -8.14 -14.23
C TYR A 385 -8.56 -9.36 -13.51
N PHE A 386 -9.77 -9.21 -12.99
CA PHE A 386 -10.67 -10.33 -12.80
C PHE A 386 -11.25 -10.74 -14.15
N ALA A 387 -11.33 -12.05 -14.38
CA ALA A 387 -11.83 -12.64 -15.61
C ALA A 387 -12.75 -13.83 -15.33
N ASP A 388 -13.67 -14.08 -16.26
CA ASP A 388 -14.57 -15.23 -16.20
C ASP A 388 -13.84 -16.57 -16.45
N ALA A 389 -14.60 -17.67 -16.47
CA ALA A 389 -14.05 -18.99 -16.76
C ALA A 389 -13.46 -19.13 -18.18
N ALA A 390 -13.96 -18.35 -19.15
CA ALA A 390 -13.47 -18.31 -20.52
C ALA A 390 -12.21 -17.42 -20.68
N GLY A 391 -11.93 -16.54 -19.72
CA GLY A 391 -10.85 -15.56 -19.77
C GLY A 391 -11.29 -14.16 -20.19
N THR A 392 -12.60 -13.92 -20.36
CA THR A 392 -13.15 -12.59 -20.65
C THR A 392 -12.94 -11.68 -19.45
N LYS A 393 -12.44 -10.46 -19.67
CA LYS A 393 -12.26 -9.45 -18.62
C LYS A 393 -13.62 -9.06 -18.01
N LEU A 394 -13.68 -8.97 -16.69
CA LEU A 394 -14.87 -8.56 -15.94
C LEU A 394 -14.65 -7.25 -15.16
N GLN A 395 -13.45 -7.08 -14.60
CA GLN A 395 -13.09 -5.86 -13.86
C GLN A 395 -11.58 -5.70 -13.85
N ALA A 396 -11.08 -4.48 -14.05
CA ALA A 396 -9.68 -4.17 -13.82
C ALA A 396 -9.40 -4.12 -12.32
N ILE A 397 -8.24 -4.65 -11.90
CA ILE A 397 -7.77 -4.58 -10.52
C ILE A 397 -6.79 -3.43 -10.39
N GLY A 398 -5.88 -3.31 -11.35
CA GLY A 398 -4.97 -2.18 -11.42
C GLY A 398 -3.77 -2.44 -12.33
N ARG A 399 -2.87 -1.47 -12.32
CA ARG A 399 -1.70 -1.42 -13.18
C ARG A 399 -0.43 -1.15 -12.37
N ILE A 400 0.62 -1.89 -12.66
CA ILE A 400 1.96 -1.64 -12.11
C ILE A 400 2.92 -1.27 -13.23
N ASP A 401 3.54 -0.10 -13.11
CA ASP A 401 4.62 0.30 -14.02
C ASP A 401 5.94 -0.31 -13.57
N VAL A 402 6.72 -0.84 -14.52
CA VAL A 402 7.89 -1.64 -14.19
C VAL A 402 9.19 -0.93 -14.59
N PRO A 403 10.20 -0.93 -13.70
CA PRO A 403 11.55 -0.49 -14.04
C PRO A 403 12.29 -1.48 -14.95
N ASP A 404 13.11 -0.94 -15.85
CA ASP A 404 13.81 -1.66 -16.92
C ASP A 404 14.82 -2.72 -16.43
N SER A 405 15.14 -2.74 -15.12
CA SER A 405 16.17 -3.61 -14.55
C SER A 405 15.64 -4.91 -13.90
N HIS A 406 14.32 -5.10 -13.84
CA HIS A 406 13.73 -6.20 -13.08
C HIS A 406 13.44 -7.42 -13.94
N SER A 407 13.80 -8.61 -13.44
CA SER A 407 13.44 -9.90 -14.03
C SER A 407 12.19 -10.52 -13.42
N GLN A 408 11.73 -10.00 -12.27
CA GLN A 408 10.56 -10.46 -11.54
C GLN A 408 9.82 -9.27 -10.94
N GLN A 409 8.51 -9.45 -10.76
CA GLN A 409 7.62 -8.46 -10.18
C GLN A 409 6.57 -9.10 -9.29
N THR A 410 6.05 -8.29 -8.38
CA THR A 410 5.00 -8.68 -7.43
C THR A 410 3.83 -7.72 -7.56
N TYR A 411 2.64 -8.28 -7.67
CA TYR A 411 1.39 -7.56 -7.56
C TYR A 411 0.80 -7.81 -6.17
N ASP A 412 0.73 -6.77 -5.34
CA ASP A 412 0.10 -6.82 -4.02
C ASP A 412 -1.39 -6.52 -4.13
N LEU A 413 -2.24 -7.48 -3.74
CA LEU A 413 -3.68 -7.25 -3.66
C LEU A 413 -4.04 -6.55 -2.36
N ASN A 414 -5.03 -5.66 -2.42
CA ASN A 414 -5.65 -5.07 -1.25
C ASN A 414 -6.21 -6.16 -0.32
N ALA A 415 -6.23 -5.86 0.98
CA ALA A 415 -6.85 -6.75 1.95
C ALA A 415 -8.37 -6.81 1.68
N ASN A 416 -8.92 -8.03 1.65
CA ASN A 416 -10.31 -8.33 1.35
C ASN A 416 -10.82 -7.66 0.07
N GLN A 417 -10.02 -7.65 -1.00
CA GLN A 417 -10.43 -7.17 -2.32
C GLN A 417 -11.69 -7.94 -2.78
N PRO A 418 -12.83 -7.26 -3.03
CA PRO A 418 -14.04 -7.93 -3.52
C PRO A 418 -13.78 -8.64 -4.86
N ILE A 419 -14.32 -9.85 -5.00
CA ILE A 419 -14.31 -10.61 -6.25
C ILE A 419 -15.60 -10.29 -7.01
N PRO A 420 -15.54 -9.73 -8.23
CA PRO A 420 -16.72 -9.39 -9.01
C PRO A 420 -17.40 -10.66 -9.53
N CYS A 421 -18.66 -10.50 -9.93
CA CYS A 421 -19.48 -11.65 -10.26
C CYS A 421 -19.15 -12.32 -11.57
N GLY A 422 -19.05 -13.65 -11.51
CA GLY A 422 -18.60 -14.49 -12.62
C GLY A 422 -17.08 -14.65 -12.68
N ALA A 423 -16.31 -13.94 -11.86
CA ALA A 423 -14.86 -14.07 -11.85
C ALA A 423 -14.43 -15.44 -11.35
N ALA A 424 -13.69 -16.14 -12.20
CA ALA A 424 -13.11 -17.45 -11.91
C ALA A 424 -11.59 -17.44 -12.03
N LYS A 425 -11.02 -16.45 -12.73
CA LYS A 425 -9.60 -16.35 -13.06
C LYS A 425 -9.10 -14.93 -12.84
N PHE A 426 -7.80 -14.83 -12.59
CA PHE A 426 -7.05 -13.62 -12.87
C PHE A 426 -6.55 -13.67 -14.31
N ALA A 427 -6.51 -12.50 -14.95
CA ALA A 427 -5.87 -12.31 -16.25
C ALA A 427 -4.77 -11.25 -16.13
N LEU A 428 -3.53 -11.66 -16.29
CA LEU A 428 -2.35 -10.79 -16.23
C LEU A 428 -1.82 -10.51 -17.63
N TYR A 429 -1.64 -9.24 -17.96
CA TYR A 429 -1.18 -8.77 -19.26
C TYR A 429 0.10 -7.94 -19.11
N SER A 430 1.04 -8.07 -20.03
CA SER A 430 2.02 -7.00 -20.26
C SER A 430 1.28 -5.82 -20.90
N TYR A 431 1.68 -4.60 -20.56
CA TYR A 431 1.12 -3.36 -21.08
C TYR A 431 2.21 -2.52 -21.75
N GLY A 432 1.91 -1.94 -22.90
CA GLY A 432 2.78 -0.98 -23.58
C GLY A 432 1.98 0.13 -24.28
N VAL A 433 2.70 1.12 -24.81
CA VAL A 433 2.11 2.23 -25.58
C VAL A 433 2.94 2.50 -26.84
N ASP A 434 2.28 2.85 -27.93
CA ASP A 434 2.88 3.29 -29.19
C ASP A 434 2.10 4.51 -29.68
N GLY A 435 2.71 5.69 -29.54
CA GLY A 435 1.99 6.95 -29.70
C GLY A 435 0.93 7.15 -28.62
N GLU A 436 -0.33 7.32 -29.05
CA GLU A 436 -1.50 7.47 -28.17
C GLU A 436 -2.21 6.14 -27.90
N ASP A 437 -1.85 5.08 -28.64
CA ASP A 437 -2.50 3.79 -28.53
C ASP A 437 -1.86 2.96 -27.41
N THR A 438 -2.72 2.30 -26.62
CA THR A 438 -2.30 1.34 -25.60
C THR A 438 -2.56 -0.07 -26.07
N TYR A 439 -1.66 -0.99 -25.74
CA TYR A 439 -1.79 -2.39 -26.14
C TYR A 439 -1.38 -3.35 -25.04
N GLU A 440 -1.94 -4.56 -25.12
CA GLU A 440 -1.67 -5.66 -24.20
C GLU A 440 -1.05 -6.87 -24.90
N SER A 441 -0.47 -7.79 -24.12
CA SER A 441 -0.02 -9.11 -24.58
C SER A 441 -1.15 -10.14 -24.60
N GLU A 442 -0.87 -11.41 -24.96
CA GLU A 442 -1.79 -12.50 -24.58
C GLU A 442 -1.94 -12.50 -23.04
N PRO A 443 -3.12 -12.82 -22.50
CA PRO A 443 -3.29 -12.99 -21.07
C PRO A 443 -2.55 -14.22 -20.56
N VAL A 444 -1.97 -14.09 -19.38
CA VAL A 444 -1.69 -15.24 -18.53
C VAL A 444 -2.87 -15.44 -17.60
N LEU A 445 -3.62 -16.51 -17.84
CA LEU A 445 -4.79 -16.88 -17.05
C LEU A 445 -4.44 -17.85 -15.94
N PHE A 446 -4.89 -17.59 -14.71
CA PHE A 446 -4.74 -18.51 -13.59
C PHE A 446 -5.94 -18.42 -12.65
N PRO A 447 -6.35 -19.52 -12.00
CA PRO A 447 -7.57 -19.57 -11.21
C PRO A 447 -7.49 -18.69 -9.96
N ILE A 448 -8.61 -18.09 -9.57
CA ILE A 448 -8.73 -17.42 -8.27
C ILE A 448 -8.80 -18.50 -7.18
N LYS A 449 -7.88 -18.47 -6.22
CA LYS A 449 -7.89 -19.39 -5.08
C LYS A 449 -8.86 -18.89 -4.00
N THR A 450 -10.10 -19.32 -4.08
CA THR A 450 -11.00 -19.28 -2.91
C THR A 450 -10.53 -20.29 -1.86
N LEU A 451 -10.84 -20.08 -0.58
CA LEU A 451 -10.45 -20.95 0.53
C LEU A 451 -10.56 -22.45 0.16
N ASN A 452 -9.40 -23.14 0.16
CA ASN A 452 -9.33 -24.59 0.01
C ASN A 452 -9.87 -25.24 1.28
N GLY A 453 -11.18 -25.33 1.35
CA GLY A 453 -11.92 -25.85 2.48
C GLY A 453 -13.41 -25.64 2.29
N ALA A 454 -13.96 -26.10 1.15
CA ALA A 454 -15.40 -26.35 0.95
C ALA A 454 -16.36 -25.41 1.69
N THR A 455 -16.14 -24.09 1.63
CA THR A 455 -17.11 -23.14 2.17
C THR A 455 -18.20 -22.99 1.13
N SER A 456 -19.11 -23.94 1.17
CA SER A 456 -20.30 -24.04 0.33
C SER A 456 -21.23 -22.84 0.62
N THR A 457 -20.89 -21.69 0.07
CA THR A 457 -21.62 -20.43 0.21
C THR A 457 -22.08 -19.95 -1.15
N ALA A 458 -23.25 -19.32 -1.20
CA ALA A 458 -23.72 -18.66 -2.40
C ALA A 458 -22.77 -17.50 -2.74
N GLY A 459 -22.22 -17.49 -3.95
CA GLY A 459 -21.43 -16.36 -4.43
C GLY A 459 -22.34 -15.25 -4.94
N CYS A 460 -21.84 -14.02 -5.04
CA CYS A 460 -22.47 -13.02 -5.91
C CYS A 460 -23.94 -12.71 -5.67
N VAL A 461 -24.26 -12.54 -4.41
CA VAL A 461 -25.62 -12.20 -4.00
C VAL A 461 -25.91 -10.76 -4.37
N HIS A 462 -26.98 -10.54 -5.13
CA HIS A 462 -27.44 -9.24 -5.58
C HIS A 462 -28.94 -9.11 -5.32
N PHE A 463 -29.35 -7.98 -4.75
CA PHE A 463 -30.73 -7.65 -4.47
C PHE A 463 -30.92 -6.15 -4.69
N VAL A 464 -32.05 -5.79 -5.27
CA VAL A 464 -32.47 -4.41 -5.44
C VAL A 464 -33.83 -4.27 -4.81
N ASP A 465 -33.97 -3.37 -3.85
CA ASP A 465 -35.26 -3.03 -3.28
C ASP A 465 -36.06 -2.19 -4.29
N MET A 466 -37.17 -2.76 -4.74
CA MET A 466 -38.12 -2.19 -5.68
C MET A 466 -39.38 -1.65 -4.98
N GLU A 467 -39.41 -1.65 -3.64
CA GLU A 467 -40.48 -1.03 -2.85
C GLU A 467 -40.10 0.41 -2.49
N ALA A 468 -41.05 1.34 -2.61
CA ALA A 468 -40.82 2.74 -2.26
C ALA A 468 -41.29 3.07 -0.84
N GLN A 469 -42.05 2.16 -0.22
CA GLN A 469 -42.53 2.32 1.14
C GLN A 469 -41.47 1.81 2.14
N GLY A 470 -40.89 2.72 2.92
CA GLY A 470 -39.86 2.35 3.89
C GLY A 470 -40.28 1.28 4.90
N ASN A 471 -39.32 0.44 5.27
CA ASN A 471 -39.43 -0.80 6.06
C ASN A 471 -40.16 -1.96 5.38
N LEU A 472 -40.48 -1.84 4.09
CA LEU A 472 -41.01 -2.93 3.29
C LEU A 472 -40.02 -3.24 2.17
N LEU A 473 -39.87 -4.51 1.86
CA LEU A 473 -39.05 -4.96 0.75
C LEU A 473 -39.90 -5.56 -0.35
N HIS A 474 -39.43 -5.37 -1.57
CA HIS A 474 -39.86 -6.10 -2.77
C HIS A 474 -38.69 -6.17 -3.73
N GLY A 475 -38.55 -7.23 -4.50
CA GLY A 475 -37.51 -7.27 -5.53
C GLY A 475 -37.04 -8.67 -5.87
N LEU A 476 -35.98 -8.73 -6.67
CA LEU A 476 -35.38 -9.99 -7.09
C LEU A 476 -34.01 -10.18 -6.45
N LEU A 477 -33.90 -11.21 -5.62
CA LEU A 477 -32.64 -11.69 -5.09
C LEU A 477 -32.04 -12.68 -6.08
N THR A 478 -30.79 -12.48 -6.49
CA THR A 478 -30.05 -13.39 -7.38
C THR A 478 -28.71 -13.74 -6.76
N TRP A 479 -28.18 -14.93 -7.06
CA TRP A 479 -26.85 -15.34 -6.62
C TRP A 479 -26.21 -16.34 -7.58
N GLN A 480 -24.94 -16.64 -7.36
CA GLN A 480 -24.24 -17.75 -8.00
C GLN A 480 -24.26 -18.97 -7.09
N SER A 481 -24.47 -20.14 -7.70
CA SER A 481 -24.45 -21.41 -6.98
C SER A 481 -23.16 -21.58 -6.18
N ALA A 482 -23.28 -22.20 -5.01
CA ALA A 482 -22.12 -22.55 -4.22
C ALA A 482 -21.17 -23.47 -5.00
N THR A 483 -19.87 -23.29 -4.79
CA THR A 483 -18.80 -24.09 -5.44
C THR A 483 -18.94 -25.59 -5.19
N SER A 484 -19.62 -25.97 -4.11
CA SER A 484 -20.09 -27.34 -3.85
C SER A 484 -21.42 -27.27 -3.09
N THR A 485 -22.45 -27.96 -3.58
CA THR A 485 -23.71 -28.17 -2.87
C THR A 485 -23.81 -29.59 -2.28
N ALA A 486 -22.72 -30.37 -2.30
CA ALA A 486 -22.71 -31.73 -1.81
C ALA A 486 -23.09 -31.78 -0.32
N GLY A 487 -24.16 -32.51 0.01
CA GLY A 487 -24.70 -32.60 1.37
C GLY A 487 -25.80 -31.58 1.69
N TYR A 488 -26.09 -30.64 0.80
CA TYR A 488 -27.09 -29.58 0.99
C TYR A 488 -28.26 -29.72 0.01
N SER A 489 -29.47 -29.44 0.47
CA SER A 489 -30.71 -29.56 -0.32
C SER A 489 -31.30 -28.21 -0.72
N SER A 490 -31.03 -27.13 0.01
CA SER A 490 -31.54 -25.79 -0.31
C SER A 490 -30.56 -24.68 0.08
N TYR A 491 -30.74 -23.51 -0.52
CA TYR A 491 -30.30 -22.22 -0.03
C TYR A 491 -31.37 -21.68 0.92
N GLN A 492 -31.00 -21.29 2.14
CA GLN A 492 -31.86 -20.60 3.09
C GLN A 492 -31.54 -19.10 3.07
N ILE A 493 -32.57 -18.28 2.97
CA ILE A 493 -32.49 -16.82 2.89
C ILE A 493 -33.09 -16.25 4.17
N ASP A 494 -32.35 -15.40 4.87
CA ASP A 494 -32.71 -14.91 6.20
C ASP A 494 -32.47 -13.41 6.35
N PHE A 495 -33.23 -12.77 7.23
CA PHE A 495 -32.87 -11.49 7.81
C PHE A 495 -31.81 -11.70 8.91
N LEU A 496 -30.80 -10.83 8.92
CA LEU A 496 -29.74 -10.84 9.94
C LEU A 496 -29.61 -9.47 10.60
N ASP A 497 -29.12 -9.43 11.83
CA ASP A 497 -28.86 -8.19 12.58
C ASP A 497 -27.52 -7.54 12.18
N SER A 498 -27.14 -6.46 12.86
CA SER A 498 -25.89 -5.74 12.58
C SER A 498 -24.61 -6.53 12.86
N GLU A 499 -24.71 -7.65 13.57
CA GLU A 499 -23.63 -8.58 13.90
C GLU A 499 -23.74 -9.88 13.07
N GLU A 500 -24.58 -9.89 12.03
CA GLU A 500 -24.87 -11.02 11.14
C GLU A 500 -25.52 -12.24 11.83
N HIS A 501 -26.12 -12.04 13.01
CA HIS A 501 -26.92 -13.09 13.66
C HIS A 501 -28.31 -13.20 13.03
N PHE A 502 -28.85 -14.42 13.00
CA PHE A 502 -30.19 -14.70 12.48
C PHE A 502 -31.28 -13.91 13.23
N VAL A 503 -32.14 -13.24 12.48
CA VAL A 503 -33.33 -12.51 12.98
C VAL A 503 -34.62 -13.23 12.59
N ASP A 504 -34.82 -13.47 11.28
CA ASP A 504 -36.02 -14.13 10.76
C ASP A 504 -35.74 -14.83 9.42
N ASN A 505 -36.58 -15.79 9.03
CA ASN A 505 -36.46 -16.48 7.75
C ASN A 505 -37.29 -15.77 6.67
N ILE A 506 -36.70 -15.57 5.50
CA ILE A 506 -37.36 -14.98 4.33
C ILE A 506 -37.90 -16.07 3.41
N GLY A 507 -37.07 -17.09 3.14
CA GLY A 507 -37.45 -18.20 2.29
C GLY A 507 -36.35 -19.23 2.06
N GLU A 508 -36.63 -20.19 1.18
CA GLU A 508 -35.70 -21.24 0.79
C GLU A 508 -35.80 -21.55 -0.71
N VAL A 509 -34.68 -21.89 -1.34
CA VAL A 509 -34.60 -22.26 -2.76
C VAL A 509 -33.79 -23.55 -2.91
N PRO A 510 -34.31 -24.61 -3.56
CA PRO A 510 -33.56 -25.86 -3.76
C PRO A 510 -32.20 -25.64 -4.44
N THR A 511 -31.20 -26.46 -4.09
CA THR A 511 -29.84 -26.31 -4.66
C THR A 511 -29.73 -26.65 -6.15
N ASP A 512 -30.74 -27.33 -6.70
CA ASP A 512 -30.89 -27.67 -8.11
C ASP A 512 -31.84 -26.73 -8.89
N ALA A 513 -32.44 -25.76 -8.20
CA ALA A 513 -33.26 -24.72 -8.82
C ALA A 513 -32.41 -23.57 -9.39
N GLU A 514 -33.05 -22.66 -10.12
CA GLU A 514 -32.41 -21.40 -10.51
C GLU A 514 -32.04 -20.60 -9.26
N THR A 515 -30.86 -19.97 -9.27
CA THR A 515 -30.33 -19.21 -8.14
C THR A 515 -30.92 -17.81 -8.06
N THR A 516 -32.25 -17.77 -8.00
CA THR A 516 -33.07 -16.56 -7.86
C THR A 516 -34.16 -16.77 -6.83
N PHE A 517 -34.58 -15.70 -6.17
CA PHE A 517 -35.68 -15.67 -5.21
C PHE A 517 -36.42 -14.34 -5.31
N ALA A 518 -37.70 -14.40 -5.67
CA ALA A 518 -38.57 -13.22 -5.66
C ALA A 518 -38.95 -12.90 -4.22
N VAL A 519 -38.47 -11.76 -3.72
CA VAL A 519 -38.85 -11.25 -2.40
C VAL A 519 -40.29 -10.76 -2.49
N PRO A 520 -41.24 -11.32 -1.71
CA PRO A 520 -42.64 -10.96 -1.84
C PRO A 520 -42.88 -9.49 -1.54
N ARG A 521 -43.74 -8.83 -2.33
CA ARG A 521 -44.10 -7.43 -2.07
C ARG A 521 -44.68 -7.24 -0.68
N GLY A 522 -44.22 -6.19 0.00
CA GLY A 522 -44.66 -5.84 1.34
C GLY A 522 -44.04 -6.71 2.43
N LEU A 523 -42.94 -7.39 2.15
CA LEU A 523 -42.17 -8.09 3.17
C LEU A 523 -41.64 -7.09 4.19
N VAL A 524 -42.13 -7.15 5.42
CA VAL A 524 -41.74 -6.21 6.48
C VAL A 524 -40.31 -6.53 6.94
N ILE A 525 -39.43 -5.52 6.97
CA ILE A 525 -38.10 -5.63 7.58
C ILE A 525 -38.28 -5.77 9.09
N PRO A 526 -37.87 -6.89 9.72
CA PRO A 526 -38.00 -7.07 11.16
C PRO A 526 -37.18 -6.03 11.93
N SER A 527 -37.67 -5.61 13.09
CA SER A 527 -36.93 -4.70 13.97
C SER A 527 -35.57 -5.30 14.33
N GLY A 528 -34.49 -4.58 14.01
CA GLY A 528 -33.11 -5.00 14.27
C GLY A 528 -32.44 -5.71 13.10
N ALA A 529 -33.18 -6.08 12.05
CA ALA A 529 -32.57 -6.58 10.81
C ALA A 529 -31.82 -5.46 10.09
N ALA A 530 -30.58 -5.76 9.68
CA ALA A 530 -29.70 -4.86 8.94
C ALA A 530 -29.17 -5.50 7.64
N TYR A 531 -29.24 -6.83 7.51
CA TYR A 531 -28.73 -7.58 6.36
C TYR A 531 -29.74 -8.64 5.90
N ILE A 532 -29.59 -9.06 4.65
CA ILE A 532 -30.13 -10.31 4.13
C ILE A 532 -28.96 -11.28 3.92
N GLY A 533 -29.09 -12.50 4.42
CA GLY A 533 -28.11 -13.56 4.31
C GLY A 533 -28.60 -14.72 3.46
N ILE A 534 -27.68 -15.36 2.71
CA ILE A 534 -27.91 -16.64 2.05
C ILE A 534 -26.89 -17.66 2.57
N ARG A 535 -27.38 -18.82 2.99
CA ARG A 535 -26.57 -19.96 3.44
C ARG A 535 -27.11 -21.26 2.88
N LEU A 536 -26.34 -22.33 2.90
CA LEU A 536 -26.85 -23.65 2.51
C LEU A 536 -27.51 -24.34 3.70
N LYS A 537 -28.49 -25.18 3.38
CA LYS A 537 -29.26 -25.99 4.33
C LYS A 537 -29.33 -27.43 3.87
N ASP A 538 -29.04 -28.36 4.77
CA ASP A 538 -29.12 -29.79 4.50
C ASP A 538 -30.56 -30.33 4.66
N SER A 539 -30.75 -31.59 4.25
CA SER A 539 -32.06 -32.27 4.36
C SER A 539 -32.56 -32.46 5.80
N GLN A 540 -31.68 -32.30 6.80
CA GLN A 540 -32.00 -32.39 8.22
C GLN A 540 -32.27 -31.01 8.84
N GLY A 541 -32.12 -29.94 8.07
CA GLY A 541 -32.33 -28.56 8.48
C GLY A 541 -31.10 -27.88 9.11
N HIS A 542 -29.94 -28.53 9.12
CA HIS A 542 -28.70 -27.86 9.54
C HIS A 542 -28.23 -26.90 8.45
N THR A 543 -27.67 -25.78 8.88
CA THR A 543 -27.14 -24.77 7.96
C THR A 543 -25.63 -24.78 7.92
N SER A 544 -25.05 -24.29 6.82
CA SER A 544 -23.60 -24.09 6.71
C SER A 544 -23.10 -23.07 7.72
N ASP A 545 -21.89 -23.30 8.25
CA ASP A 545 -21.22 -22.37 9.17
C ASP A 545 -20.91 -21.01 8.54
N TYR A 546 -20.85 -20.98 7.21
CA TYR A 546 -20.59 -19.78 6.42
C TYR A 546 -21.87 -19.34 5.71
N LEU A 547 -22.06 -18.03 5.63
CA LEU A 547 -23.16 -17.38 4.92
C LEU A 547 -22.60 -16.21 4.12
N THR A 548 -23.34 -15.80 3.10
CA THR A 548 -23.09 -14.56 2.36
C THR A 548 -24.17 -13.56 2.76
N ALA A 549 -23.77 -12.44 3.36
CA ALA A 549 -24.69 -11.38 3.76
C ALA A 549 -24.46 -10.10 2.97
N PHE A 550 -25.52 -9.35 2.74
CA PHE A 550 -25.46 -8.01 2.18
C PHE A 550 -26.42 -7.09 2.94
N ARG A 551 -26.04 -5.82 3.04
CA ARG A 551 -26.79 -4.83 3.82
C ARG A 551 -28.13 -4.55 3.13
N ILE A 552 -29.17 -4.39 3.93
CA ILE A 552 -30.47 -3.96 3.42
C ILE A 552 -30.39 -2.48 3.07
N GLU A 553 -30.58 -2.17 1.79
CA GLU A 553 -30.81 -0.81 1.30
C GLU A 553 -32.32 -0.61 1.13
N ASP A 554 -32.96 -0.11 2.19
CA ASP A 554 -34.40 0.20 2.22
C ASP A 554 -34.65 1.49 1.43
N ASN A 555 -35.19 1.36 0.23
CA ASN A 555 -35.54 2.50 -0.61
C ASN A 555 -36.87 3.10 -0.13
N GLN A 556 -36.86 4.37 0.25
CA GLN A 556 -38.00 5.01 0.91
C GLN A 556 -38.76 6.00 -0.01
N SER A 557 -38.47 5.96 -1.31
CA SER A 557 -39.13 6.80 -2.32
C SER A 557 -38.99 6.22 -3.72
N GLU A 558 -39.91 6.57 -4.62
CA GLU A 558 -39.84 6.16 -6.03
C GLU A 558 -38.56 6.61 -6.73
N GLU A 559 -38.01 7.77 -6.35
CA GLU A 559 -36.76 8.28 -6.93
C GLU A 559 -35.57 7.41 -6.53
N GLN A 560 -35.48 7.03 -5.26
CA GLN A 560 -34.46 6.09 -4.78
C GLN A 560 -34.58 4.72 -5.44
N VAL A 561 -35.80 4.18 -5.53
CA VAL A 561 -36.06 2.92 -6.24
C VAL A 561 -35.61 2.99 -7.70
N ARG A 562 -35.99 4.04 -8.43
CA ARG A 562 -35.59 4.20 -9.84
C ARG A 562 -34.08 4.33 -9.99
N ALA A 563 -33.42 5.06 -9.09
CA ALA A 563 -31.96 5.17 -9.09
C ALA A 563 -31.29 3.82 -8.82
N ALA A 564 -31.74 3.09 -7.81
CA ALA A 564 -31.21 1.77 -7.45
C ALA A 564 -31.41 0.73 -8.56
N VAL A 565 -32.63 0.66 -9.14
CA VAL A 565 -32.93 -0.24 -10.26
C VAL A 565 -32.13 0.14 -11.51
N ARG A 566 -31.97 1.44 -11.78
CA ARG A 566 -31.12 1.89 -12.88
C ARG A 566 -29.68 1.46 -12.69
N GLU A 567 -29.11 1.71 -11.51
CA GLU A 567 -27.73 1.36 -11.20
C GLU A 567 -27.48 -0.15 -11.29
N ALA A 568 -28.41 -0.94 -10.75
CA ALA A 568 -28.28 -2.38 -10.67
C ALA A 568 -28.44 -3.10 -12.02
N TYR A 569 -29.45 -2.71 -12.82
CA TYR A 569 -29.80 -3.43 -14.04
C TYR A 569 -29.29 -2.76 -15.32
N PHE A 570 -28.96 -1.47 -15.26
CA PHE A 570 -28.55 -0.67 -16.41
C PHE A 570 -27.31 0.20 -16.11
N PRO A 571 -26.25 -0.32 -15.47
CA PRO A 571 -25.08 0.47 -15.12
C PRO A 571 -24.45 1.08 -16.39
N GLY A 572 -24.22 2.39 -16.38
CA GLY A 572 -23.59 3.13 -17.49
C GLY A 572 -24.44 3.23 -18.78
N ALA A 573 -25.63 2.63 -18.85
CA ALA A 573 -26.46 2.66 -20.04
C ALA A 573 -27.23 3.99 -20.13
N TYR A 574 -26.82 4.85 -21.07
CA TYR A 574 -27.55 6.06 -21.40
C TYR A 574 -27.58 6.29 -22.92
N PRO A 575 -28.77 6.32 -23.56
CA PRO A 575 -30.12 6.13 -23.01
C PRO A 575 -30.52 4.64 -22.82
N ILE A 576 -31.45 4.36 -21.91
CA ILE A 576 -32.01 3.00 -21.70
C ILE A 576 -33.11 2.74 -22.74
N GLY A 577 -32.86 1.76 -23.62
CA GLY A 577 -33.79 1.33 -24.67
C GLY A 577 -34.75 0.21 -24.24
N LEU A 578 -35.77 -0.04 -25.06
CA LEU A 578 -36.76 -1.10 -24.84
C LEU A 578 -36.12 -2.50 -24.92
N ASP A 579 -35.08 -2.67 -25.75
CA ASP A 579 -34.29 -3.88 -25.88
C ASP A 579 -33.55 -4.23 -24.59
N ALA A 580 -32.93 -3.25 -23.93
CA ALA A 580 -32.28 -3.44 -22.63
C ALA A 580 -33.29 -3.89 -21.56
N ILE A 581 -34.45 -3.23 -21.48
CA ILE A 581 -35.53 -3.61 -20.54
C ILE A 581 -36.08 -5.00 -20.84
N THR A 582 -36.28 -5.31 -22.12
CA THR A 582 -36.72 -6.64 -22.54
C THR A 582 -35.69 -7.70 -22.14
N GLY A 583 -34.39 -7.38 -22.25
CA GLY A 583 -33.31 -8.24 -21.76
C GLY A 583 -33.44 -8.58 -20.28
N VAL A 584 -33.71 -7.59 -19.43
CA VAL A 584 -33.90 -7.77 -17.97
C VAL A 584 -35.16 -8.61 -17.68
N LEU A 585 -36.29 -8.29 -18.31
CA LEU A 585 -37.55 -9.01 -18.10
C LEU A 585 -37.50 -10.47 -18.57
N LEU A 586 -36.65 -10.77 -19.56
CA LEU A 586 -36.48 -12.12 -20.13
C LEU A 586 -35.29 -12.90 -19.53
N GLN A 587 -34.59 -12.36 -18.54
CA GLN A 587 -33.57 -13.14 -17.83
C GLN A 587 -34.19 -14.41 -17.22
N PRO A 588 -33.43 -15.51 -17.11
CA PRO A 588 -33.89 -16.72 -16.40
C PRO A 588 -34.43 -16.36 -15.00
N GLY A 589 -35.63 -16.85 -14.66
CA GLY A 589 -36.40 -16.45 -13.48
C GLY A 589 -37.34 -15.23 -13.68
N GLY A 590 -37.07 -14.36 -14.66
CA GLY A 590 -37.70 -13.04 -14.82
C GLY A 590 -39.20 -13.04 -15.13
N ALA A 591 -39.71 -13.93 -15.97
CA ALA A 591 -41.13 -13.91 -16.36
C ALA A 591 -42.10 -14.28 -15.23
N ALA A 592 -41.63 -14.96 -14.18
CA ALA A 592 -42.40 -15.28 -12.98
C ALA A 592 -42.02 -14.40 -11.78
N ALA A 593 -40.87 -13.74 -11.83
CA ALA A 593 -40.34 -12.90 -10.74
C ALA A 593 -40.79 -11.44 -10.82
N TYR A 594 -41.01 -10.89 -12.02
CA TYR A 594 -41.47 -9.52 -12.19
C TYR A 594 -42.98 -9.48 -12.34
N ASP A 595 -43.64 -8.69 -11.50
CA ASP A 595 -45.06 -8.41 -11.67
C ASP A 595 -45.30 -7.18 -12.55
N ARG A 596 -46.58 -6.81 -12.70
CA ARG A 596 -46.97 -5.67 -13.53
C ARG A 596 -46.33 -4.36 -13.07
N MET A 597 -46.23 -4.12 -11.76
CA MET A 597 -45.68 -2.89 -11.23
C MET A 597 -44.16 -2.83 -11.42
N ASP A 598 -43.47 -3.98 -11.36
CA ASP A 598 -42.04 -4.07 -11.66
C ASP A 598 -41.75 -3.75 -13.13
N ALA A 599 -42.60 -4.27 -14.04
CA ALA A 599 -42.53 -3.92 -15.45
C ALA A 599 -42.82 -2.44 -15.70
N GLU A 600 -43.81 -1.85 -15.02
CA GLU A 600 -44.10 -0.41 -15.10
C GLU A 600 -42.92 0.44 -14.57
N LEU A 601 -42.27 0.00 -13.49
CA LEU A 601 -41.07 0.64 -12.95
C LEU A 601 -39.90 0.59 -13.94
N LEU A 602 -39.58 -0.58 -14.49
CA LEU A 602 -38.51 -0.73 -15.50
C LEU A 602 -38.79 0.11 -16.75
N LEU A 603 -40.03 0.10 -17.25
CA LEU A 603 -40.45 0.94 -18.38
C LEU A 603 -40.36 2.44 -18.08
N SER A 604 -40.54 2.84 -16.82
CA SER A 604 -40.39 4.24 -16.39
C SER A 604 -38.96 4.76 -16.49
N LEU A 605 -37.97 3.87 -16.65
CA LEU A 605 -36.56 4.24 -16.82
C LEU A 605 -36.19 4.61 -18.26
N ILE A 606 -37.07 4.34 -19.25
CA ILE A 606 -36.85 4.70 -20.65
C ILE A 606 -36.75 6.22 -20.78
N ASP A 607 -35.71 6.68 -21.46
CA ASP A 607 -35.52 8.10 -21.69
C ASP A 607 -36.51 8.63 -22.74
N SER A 608 -37.44 9.48 -22.31
CA SER A 608 -38.50 10.05 -23.17
C SER A 608 -37.99 11.01 -24.27
N THR A 609 -36.69 11.32 -24.28
CA THR A 609 -36.07 12.23 -25.26
C THR A 609 -35.77 11.59 -26.62
N LEU A 610 -35.86 10.26 -26.73
CA LEU A 610 -35.78 9.56 -28.01
C LEU A 610 -37.17 9.50 -28.66
N GLY A 611 -37.43 10.36 -29.65
CA GLY A 611 -38.61 10.26 -30.50
C GLY A 611 -38.70 8.88 -31.21
N PRO A 612 -39.89 8.44 -31.62
CA PRO A 612 -40.13 7.10 -32.14
C PRO A 612 -39.21 6.81 -33.35
N ARG A 613 -38.43 5.72 -33.28
CA ARG A 613 -37.70 5.14 -34.41
C ARG A 613 -38.43 3.91 -34.93
#